data_AF-A0A954VNT1-F1
#
_entry.id   AF-A0A954VNT1-F1
#
_cell.length_a   1.000
_cell.length_b   1.000
_cell.length_c   1.000
_cell.angle_alpha   90.00
_cell.angle_beta   90.00
_cell.angle_gamma   90.00
#
_symmetry.space_group_name_H-M   'P 1'
#
loop_
_entity.id
_entity.type
_entity.pdbx_description
1 polymer ?
#
loop_
_entity_poly.entity_id
_entity_poly.type
_entity_poly.pdbx_seq_one_letter_code
_entity_poly.pdbx_strand_id
1 'polypeptide(L)' 'MFFYIREIIGWGLMILALYLVHVALDYVSNRQAIEAAVVAGIVMVLMRASTMLIRVSTAARIAYRDSQSK' A
#
# COMPACT_ATOMS: atom_id res chain seq x y z
N MET A 1 16.29 10.29 -8.93
CA MET A 1 15.29 11.03 -8.10
C MET A 1 13.89 10.39 -8.13
N PHE A 2 13.34 10.06 -9.30
CA PHE A 2 12.01 9.42 -9.41
C PHE A 2 11.82 8.13 -8.59
N PHE A 3 12.88 7.35 -8.34
CA PHE A 3 12.81 6.13 -7.52
C PHE A 3 12.39 6.36 -6.07
N TYR A 4 12.93 7.39 -5.42
CA TYR A 4 12.58 7.71 -4.03
C TYR A 4 11.14 8.23 -3.91
N ILE A 5 10.68 9.01 -4.88
CA ILE A 5 9.31 9.54 -4.92
C ILE A 5 8.30 8.40 -4.99
N ARG A 6 8.51 7.41 -5.87
CA ARG A 6 7.65 6.23 -5.97
C ARG A 6 7.62 5.40 -4.69
N GLU A 7 8.75 5.28 -4.01
CA GLU A 7 8.84 4.54 -2.75
C GLU A 7 8.06 5.24 -1.63
N ILE A 8 8.20 6.56 -1.50
CA ILE A 8 7.43 7.39 -0.55
C ILE A 8 5.93 7.30 -0.82
N ILE A 9 5.52 7.32 -2.10
CA ILE A 9 4.11 7.12 -2.49
C ILE A 9 3.61 5.73 -2.06
N GLY A 10 4.43 4.68 -2.27
CA GLY A 10 4.10 3.32 -1.83
C GLY A 10 3.90 3.22 -0.32
N TRP A 11 4.77 3.85 0.47
CA TRP A 11 4.63 3.96 1.92
C TRP A 11 3.41 4.79 2.34
N GLY A 12 3.15 5.90 1.66
CA GLY A 12 1.96 6.71 1.88
C GLY A 12 0.65 5.94 1.66
N LEU A 13 0.56 5.17 0.56
CA LEU A 13 -0.58 4.28 0.33
C LEU A 13 -0.70 3.18 1.39
N MET A 14 0.42 2.65 1.90
CA MET A 14 0.40 1.64 2.95
C MET A 14 -0.16 2.21 4.27
N ILE A 15 0.27 3.41 4.66
CA ILE A 15 -0.26 4.12 5.84
C ILE A 15 -1.75 4.40 5.66
N LEU A 16 -2.15 4.84 4.46
CA LEU A 16 -3.57 5.05 4.14
C LEU A 16 -4.38 3.75 4.27
N ALA A 17 -3.84 2.62 3.80
CA ALA A 17 -4.50 1.32 3.93
C ALA A 17 -4.69 0.91 5.40
N LEU A 18 -3.68 1.13 6.24
CA LEU A 18 -3.77 0.90 7.69
C LEU A 18 -4.84 1.79 8.35
N TYR A 19 -4.94 3.05 7.93
CA TYR A 19 -5.99 3.94 8.40
C TYR A 19 -7.38 3.43 8.01
N LEU A 20 -7.58 2.97 6.77
CA LEU A 20 -8.85 2.40 6.33
C LEU A 20 -9.20 1.09 7.07
N VAL A 21 -8.22 0.28 7.49
CA VAL A 21 -8.48 -0.88 8.38
C VAL A 21 -9.09 -0.41 9.69
N HIS A 22 -8.55 0.67 10.27
CA HIS A 22 -9.05 1.22 11.53
C HIS A 22 -10.50 1.69 11.39
N VAL A 23 -10.80 2.37 10.28
CA VAL A 23 -12.17 2.78 9.92
C VAL A 23 -13.08 1.56 9.73
N ALA A 24 -12.62 0.51 9.03
CA ALA A 24 -13.40 -0.71 8.85
C ALA A 24 -13.75 -1.39 10.18
N LEU A 25 -12.83 -1.38 11.15
CA LEU A 25 -13.07 -1.91 12.50
C LEU A 25 -14.11 -1.08 13.26
N ASP A 26 -14.09 0.25 13.08
CA ASP A 26 -15.11 1.13 13.66
C ASP A 26 -16.51 0.85 13.09
N TYR A 27 -16.62 0.63 11.77
CA TYR A 27 -17.86 0.20 11.11
C TYR A 27 -18.38 -1.14 11.65
N VAL A 28 -17.49 -2.11 11.90
CA VAL A 28 -17.85 -3.38 12.55
C VAL A 28 -18.41 -3.14 13.96
N SER A 29 -17.76 -2.25 14.73
CA SER A 29 -18.21 -1.89 16.09
C SER A 29 -19.60 -1.25 16.10
N ASN A 30 -19.91 -0.43 15.08
CA ASN A 30 -21.22 0.20 14.89
C ASN A 30 -22.28 -0.74 14.26
N ARG A 31 -22.02 -2.06 14.16
CA ARG A 31 -22.91 -3.09 13.57
C ARG A 31 -23.22 -2.89 12.07
N GLN A 32 -22.45 -2.08 11.35
CA GLN A 32 -22.62 -1.84 9.91
C GLN A 32 -21.82 -2.86 9.09
N ALA A 33 -22.26 -4.13 9.12
CA ALA A 33 -21.53 -5.25 8.53
C ALA A 33 -21.32 -5.15 7.00
N ILE A 34 -22.28 -4.57 6.27
CA ILE A 34 -22.20 -4.43 4.81
C ILE A 34 -21.14 -3.38 4.43
N GLU A 35 -21.16 -2.23 5.09
CA GLU A 35 -20.19 -1.15 4.87
C GLU A 35 -18.78 -1.60 5.26
N ALA A 36 -18.65 -2.28 6.39
CA ALA A 36 -17.39 -2.88 6.81
C ALA A 36 -16.82 -3.87 5.78
N ALA A 37 -17.66 -4.72 5.18
CA ALA A 37 -17.22 -5.67 4.17
C ALA A 37 -16.72 -4.98 2.89
N VAL A 38 -17.42 -3.92 2.45
CA VAL A 38 -17.00 -3.13 1.28
C VAL A 38 -15.67 -2.42 1.55
N VAL A 39 -15.54 -1.77 2.72
CA VAL A 39 -14.30 -1.09 3.12
C VAL A 39 -13.14 -2.10 3.26
N ALA A 40 -13.38 -3.26 3.88
CA ALA A 40 -12.39 -4.33 3.99
C ALA A 40 -11.93 -4.85 2.61
N GLY A 41 -12.85 -4.96 1.65
CA GLY A 41 -12.52 -5.29 0.26
C GLY A 41 -11.58 -4.27 -0.39
N ILE A 42 -11.89 -2.98 -0.24
CA ILE A 42 -11.07 -1.88 -0.75
C ILE A 42 -9.68 -1.90 -0.10
N VAL A 43 -9.61 -2.11 1.21
CA VAL A 43 -8.36 -2.22 1.98
C VAL A 43 -7.48 -3.34 1.45
N MET A 44 -8.04 -4.53 1.18
CA MET A 44 -7.25 -5.66 0.65
C MET A 44 -6.60 -5.33 -0.69
N VAL A 45 -7.35 -4.69 -1.61
CA VAL A 45 -6.82 -4.26 -2.91
C VAL A 45 -5.75 -3.19 -2.71
N LEU A 46 -5.97 -2.22 -1.82
CA LEU A 46 -5.05 -1.13 -1.55
C LEU A 46 -3.74 -1.62 -0.91
N MET A 47 -3.80 -2.57 0.03
CA MET A 47 -2.64 -3.23 0.63
C MET A 47 -1.83 -4.00 -0.42
N ARG A 48 -2.50 -4.72 -1.32
CA ARG A 48 -1.82 -5.44 -2.41
C ARG A 48 -1.13 -4.47 -3.38
N ALA A 49 -1.81 -3.38 -3.76
CA ALA A 49 -1.27 -2.40 -4.69
C ALA A 49 -0.04 -1.66 -4.09
N SER A 50 -0.14 -1.22 -2.83
CA SER A 50 0.96 -0.54 -2.12
C SER A 50 2.19 -1.43 -1.97
N THR A 51 2.02 -2.67 -1.49
CA THR A 51 3.14 -3.63 -1.36
C THR A 51 3.78 -3.96 -2.71
N MET A 52 2.99 -4.12 -3.78
CA MET A 52 3.51 -4.36 -5.13
C MET A 52 4.34 -3.16 -5.62
N LEU A 53 3.86 -1.93 -5.40
CA LEU A 53 4.55 -0.71 -5.80
C LEU A 53 5.91 -0.56 -5.11
N ILE A 54 5.96 -0.88 -3.81
CA ILE A 54 7.19 -0.87 -3.01
C ILE A 54 8.18 -1.90 -3.57
N ARG A 55 7.74 -3.16 -3.75
CA ARG A 55 8.60 -4.25 -4.26
C ARG A 55 9.20 -3.94 -5.63
N VAL A 56 8.39 -3.44 -6.57
CA VAL A 56 8.87 -3.07 -7.91
C VAL A 56 9.87 -1.91 -7.83
N SER A 57 9.63 -0.94 -6.95
CA SER A 57 10.53 0.20 -6.78
C SER A 57 11.88 -0.22 -6.17
N THR A 58 11.88 -1.13 -5.20
CA THR A 58 13.11 -1.72 -4.63
C THR A 58 13.86 -2.56 -5.66
N ALA A 59 13.16 -3.42 -6.42
CA ALA A 59 13.77 -4.24 -7.46
C ALA A 59 14.43 -3.37 -8.55
N ALA A 60 13.76 -2.33 -9.00
CA ALA A 60 14.32 -1.41 -10.00
C ALA A 60 15.51 -0.61 -9.46
N ARG A 61 15.51 -0.24 -8.16
CA ARG A 61 16.67 0.38 -7.51
C ARG A 61 17.88 -0.57 -7.49
N ILE A 62 17.65 -1.85 -7.16
CA ILE A 62 18.71 -2.87 -7.13
C ILE A 62 19.26 -3.08 -8.55
N ALA A 63 18.38 -3.27 -9.54
CA ALA A 63 18.79 -3.45 -10.93
C ALA A 63 19.57 -2.24 -11.47
N TYR A 64 19.16 -1.02 -11.11
CA TYR A 64 19.89 0.19 -11.50
C TYR A 64 21.28 0.26 -10.86
N ARG A 65 21.41 -0.10 -9.58
CA ARG A 65 22.72 -0.17 -8.89
C ARG A 65 23.63 -1.23 -9.51
N ASP A 66 23.08 -2.38 -9.88
CA ASP A 66 23.82 -3.46 -10.54
C ASP A 66 24.32 -3.02 -11.93
N SER A 67 23.47 -2.32 -12.70
CA SER A 67 23.83 -1.81 -14.03
C SER A 67 24.91 -0.71 -14.02
N GLN A 68 25.08 0.00 -12.91
CA GLN A 68 26.13 1.03 -12.73
C GLN A 68 27.44 0.45 -12.20
N SER A 69 27.45 -0.80 -11.73
CA SER A 69 28.64 -1.47 -11.18
C SER A 69 29.41 -2.29 -12.24
N LYS A 70 28.92 -2.33 -13.48
CA LYS A 70 29.58 -2.90 -14.66
C LYS A 70 30.14 -1.79 -15.54
#